data_AF-A0A1B3B935-F1
#
_entry.id   AF-A0A1B3B935-F1
#
_cell.length_a   1.000
_cell.length_b   1.000
_cell.length_c   1.000
_cell.angle_alpha   90.00
_cell.angle_beta   90.00
_cell.angle_gamma   90.00
#
_symmetry.space_group_name_H-M   'P 1'
#
loop_
_entity.id
_entity.type
_entity.pdbx_description
1 polymer ?
#
loop_
_entity_poly.entity_id
_entity_poly.type
_entity_poly.pdbx_seq_one_letter_code
_entity_poly.pdbx_strand_id
1 'polypeptide(L)'
;MTTATNTPTPQQKQLLEQLRDIHSPTNIDWWPLAPGWWVIIALFILVAALLIAKYFVKKHHYRFSHYAIAELSDLKNSHESRWLAQTQHIMRRLSLCYLPRQSVTQLSQNEWVDLLKATNNNSLSSKSLQAFGDLPFKPAEETEVLDRHQLISEVIDWAAQLPEQSKSWPRESEESQHV
;
A
#
# COMPACT_ATOMS: atom_id res chain seq x y z
N MET A 1 -35.58 -49.83 63.07
CA MET A 1 -37.06 -49.92 63.09
C MET A 1 -37.52 -48.68 63.83
N THR A 2 -38.15 -47.67 63.26
CA THR A 2 -39.38 -47.68 62.46
C THR A 2 -39.39 -46.52 61.45
N THR A 3 -39.90 -46.79 60.25
CA THR A 3 -40.16 -45.83 59.18
C THR A 3 -41.40 -45.00 59.50
N ALA A 4 -41.25 -43.70 59.79
CA ALA A 4 -42.39 -42.79 59.87
C ALA A 4 -42.82 -42.40 58.44
N THR A 5 -43.80 -43.10 57.89
CA THR A 5 -44.49 -42.69 56.65
C THR A 5 -45.40 -41.50 56.95
N ASN A 6 -44.80 -40.30 56.95
CA ASN A 6 -45.54 -39.04 56.97
C ASN A 6 -46.37 -38.93 55.70
N THR A 7 -47.64 -39.32 55.79
CA THR A 7 -48.61 -39.17 54.72
C THR A 7 -49.06 -37.72 54.68
N PRO A 8 -48.74 -36.96 53.62
CA PRO A 8 -49.10 -35.55 53.54
C PRO A 8 -50.63 -35.41 53.49
N THR A 9 -51.15 -34.54 54.34
CA THR A 9 -52.59 -34.20 54.44
C THR A 9 -53.11 -33.67 53.09
N PRO A 10 -54.38 -33.86 52.73
CA PRO A 10 -54.93 -33.37 51.45
C PRO A 10 -54.68 -31.88 51.21
N GLN A 11 -54.70 -31.09 52.29
CA GLN A 11 -54.38 -29.66 52.27
C GLN A 11 -52.90 -29.39 51.96
N GLN A 12 -51.99 -30.24 52.47
CA GLN A 12 -50.56 -30.14 52.20
C GLN A 12 -50.25 -30.54 50.76
N LYS A 13 -50.97 -31.52 50.19
CA LYS A 13 -50.90 -31.83 48.76
C LYS A 13 -51.36 -30.65 47.90
N GLN A 14 -52.45 -29.97 48.27
CA GLN A 14 -52.90 -28.76 47.56
C GLN A 14 -51.88 -27.62 47.61
N LEU A 15 -51.24 -27.38 48.76
CA LEU A 15 -50.19 -26.37 48.91
C LEU A 15 -48.94 -26.72 48.08
N LEU A 16 -48.59 -28.01 47.99
CA LEU A 16 -47.48 -28.50 47.16
C LEU A 16 -47.81 -28.43 45.66
N GLU A 17 -49.07 -28.65 45.27
CA GLU A 17 -49.53 -28.45 43.89
C GLU A 17 -49.48 -26.98 43.48
N GLN A 18 -49.80 -26.04 44.38
CA GLN A 18 -49.67 -24.60 44.13
C GLN A 18 -48.21 -24.12 44.03
N LEU A 19 -47.25 -24.87 44.60
CA LEU A 19 -45.82 -24.59 44.48
C LEU A 19 -45.20 -25.12 43.17
N ARG A 20 -45.92 -25.98 42.45
CA ARG A 20 -45.49 -26.57 41.17
C ARG A 20 -45.91 -25.71 39.97
N ASP A 21 -45.95 -24.40 40.17
CA ASP A 21 -46.26 -23.43 39.11
C ASP A 21 -45.25 -22.27 39.13
N ILE A 22 -43.98 -22.59 39.38
CA ILE A 22 -42.89 -21.72 38.94
C ILE A 22 -42.74 -21.96 37.44
N HIS A 23 -43.51 -21.19 36.68
CA HIS A 23 -43.29 -20.92 35.29
C HIS A 23 -41.81 -20.55 35.17
N SER A 24 -40.98 -21.43 34.59
CA SER A 24 -39.66 -21.00 34.15
C SER A 24 -39.92 -19.83 33.21
N PRO A 25 -39.31 -18.64 33.43
CA PRO A 25 -39.47 -17.56 32.47
C PRO A 25 -39.10 -18.18 31.14
N THR A 26 -40.06 -18.15 30.21
CA THR A 26 -39.89 -18.45 28.79
C THR A 26 -38.46 -18.16 28.44
N ASN A 27 -37.72 -19.18 27.95
CA ASN A 27 -36.34 -19.05 27.49
C ASN A 27 -36.20 -17.64 26.98
N ILE A 28 -35.38 -16.83 27.66
CA ILE A 28 -35.04 -15.52 27.15
C ILE A 28 -34.37 -15.87 25.84
N ASP A 29 -35.15 -15.79 24.75
CA ASP A 29 -34.62 -15.73 23.42
C ASP A 29 -33.58 -14.65 23.57
N TRP A 30 -32.32 -15.06 23.51
CA TRP A 30 -31.09 -14.32 23.78
C TRP A 30 -30.88 -13.17 22.79
N TRP A 31 -31.99 -12.69 22.23
CA TRP A 31 -32.17 -11.61 21.32
C TRP A 31 -33.05 -10.57 22.01
N PRO A 32 -32.42 -9.52 22.54
CA PRO A 32 -32.42 -8.33 21.74
C PRO A 32 -30.99 -7.81 21.72
N LEU A 33 -30.18 -8.31 20.78
CA LEU A 33 -29.19 -7.41 20.22
C LEU A 33 -29.99 -6.26 19.63
N ALA A 34 -30.17 -5.19 20.43
CA ALA A 34 -30.91 -4.01 20.06
C ALA A 34 -30.47 -3.61 18.64
N PRO A 35 -31.39 -3.18 17.76
CA PRO A 35 -31.09 -2.95 16.34
C PRO A 35 -29.89 -2.01 16.09
N GLY A 36 -29.45 -1.24 17.09
CA GLY A 36 -28.21 -0.45 17.06
C GLY A 36 -26.91 -1.26 16.91
N TRP A 37 -26.85 -2.54 17.26
CA TRP A 37 -25.65 -3.36 17.03
C TRP A 37 -25.39 -3.61 15.55
N TRP A 38 -26.46 -3.71 14.75
CA TRP A 38 -26.32 -3.80 13.30
C TRP A 38 -25.68 -2.54 12.72
N VAL A 39 -25.95 -1.37 13.30
CA VAL A 39 -25.30 -0.11 12.91
C VAL A 39 -23.81 -0.15 13.25
N ILE A 40 -23.44 -0.65 14.43
CA ILE A 40 -22.03 -0.81 14.83
C ILE A 40 -21.30 -1.80 13.92
N ILE A 41 -21.91 -2.96 13.63
CA ILE A 41 -21.35 -3.97 12.74
C ILE A 41 -21.22 -3.42 11.32
N ALA A 42 -22.25 -2.74 10.80
CA ALA A 42 -22.21 -2.11 9.49
C ALA A 42 -21.12 -1.03 9.41
N LEU A 43 -20.98 -0.20 10.44
CA LEU A 43 -19.93 0.80 10.52
C LEU A 43 -18.54 0.15 10.56
N PHE A 44 -18.38 -0.91 11.35
CA PHE A 44 -17.12 -1.65 11.43
C PHE A 44 -16.74 -2.27 10.09
N ILE A 45 -17.70 -2.90 9.40
CA ILE A 45 -17.51 -3.46 8.05
C ILE A 45 -17.16 -2.34 7.05
N LEU A 46 -17.83 -1.20 7.11
CA LEU A 46 -17.55 -0.06 6.24
C LEU A 46 -16.12 0.45 6.45
N VAL A 47 -15.70 0.65 7.71
CA VAL A 47 -14.35 1.09 8.05
C VAL A 47 -13.33 0.05 7.59
N ALA A 48 -13.56 -1.24 7.85
CA ALA A 48 -12.70 -2.30 7.37
C ALA A 48 -12.59 -2.32 5.84
N ALA A 49 -13.71 -2.18 5.13
CA ALA A 49 -13.74 -2.12 3.68
C ALA A 49 -12.97 -0.91 3.13
N LEU A 50 -13.09 0.26 3.75
CA LEU A 50 -12.33 1.46 3.38
C LEU A 50 -10.83 1.28 3.61
N LEU A 51 -10.44 0.67 4.74
CA LEU A 51 -9.03 0.37 5.02
C LEU A 51 -8.45 -0.63 4.02
N ILE A 52 -9.20 -1.68 3.71
CA ILE A 52 -8.83 -2.69 2.70
C ILE A 52 -8.71 -2.03 1.33
N ALA A 53 -9.70 -1.25 0.90
CA ALA A 53 -9.68 -0.55 -0.38
C ALA A 53 -8.46 0.39 -0.47
N LYS A 54 -8.19 1.18 0.57
CA LYS A 54 -7.00 2.04 0.64
C LYS A 54 -5.71 1.24 0.53
N TYR A 55 -5.63 0.07 1.18
CA TYR A 55 -4.48 -0.82 1.10
C TYR A 55 -4.28 -1.39 -0.31
N PHE A 56 -5.36 -1.82 -0.99
CA PHE A 56 -5.28 -2.34 -2.35
C PHE A 56 -4.93 -1.26 -3.38
N VAL A 57 -5.50 -0.05 -3.25
CA VAL A 57 -5.13 1.10 -4.10
C VAL A 57 -3.67 1.46 -3.89
N LYS A 58 -3.20 1.48 -2.62
CA LYS A 58 -1.78 1.67 -2.28
C LYS A 58 -0.95 0.61 -3.02
N LYS A 59 -1.24 -0.67 -2.81
CA LYS A 59 -0.50 -1.79 -3.43
C LYS A 59 -0.48 -1.70 -4.95
N HIS A 60 -1.59 -1.38 -5.62
CA HIS A 60 -1.64 -1.25 -7.07
C HIS A 60 -0.71 -0.15 -7.57
N HIS A 61 -0.65 0.97 -6.85
CA HIS A 61 0.23 2.09 -7.16
C HIS A 61 1.71 1.73 -6.99
N TYR A 62 2.11 0.85 -6.06
CA TYR A 62 3.51 0.43 -5.92
C TYR A 62 3.92 -0.72 -6.84
N ARG A 63 2.99 -1.37 -7.58
CA ARG A 63 3.34 -2.52 -8.45
C ARG A 63 4.39 -2.15 -9.49
N PHE A 64 4.27 -1.00 -10.15
CA PHE A 64 5.21 -0.58 -11.19
C PHE A 64 6.60 -0.29 -10.62
N SER A 65 6.68 0.37 -9.46
CA SER A 65 7.91 0.55 -8.69
C SER A 65 8.54 -0.79 -8.29
N HIS A 66 7.76 -1.74 -7.79
CA HIS A 66 8.28 -3.08 -7.46
C HIS A 66 8.89 -3.81 -8.66
N TYR A 67 8.25 -3.79 -9.83
CA TYR A 67 8.81 -4.41 -11.03
C TYR A 67 10.10 -3.72 -11.47
N ALA A 68 10.14 -2.38 -11.45
CA ALA A 68 11.35 -1.64 -11.80
C ALA A 68 12.50 -1.89 -10.82
N ILE A 69 12.22 -1.94 -9.51
CA ILE A 69 13.22 -2.24 -8.48
C ILE A 69 13.77 -3.65 -8.63
N ALA A 70 12.93 -4.64 -8.97
CA ALA A 70 13.39 -6.00 -9.24
C ALA A 70 14.36 -6.03 -10.43
N GLU A 71 14.01 -5.38 -11.54
CA GLU A 71 14.87 -5.31 -12.73
C GLU A 71 16.19 -4.55 -12.47
N LEU A 72 16.14 -3.47 -11.68
CA LEU A 72 17.35 -2.76 -11.23
C LEU A 72 18.23 -3.64 -10.34
N SER A 73 17.62 -4.48 -9.50
CA SER A 73 18.34 -5.41 -8.63
C SER A 73 19.01 -6.53 -9.42
N ASP A 74 18.36 -7.02 -10.49
CA ASP A 74 18.96 -7.99 -11.41
C ASP A 74 20.12 -7.36 -12.19
N LEU A 75 19.96 -6.10 -12.59
CA LEU A 75 21.00 -5.33 -13.28
C LEU A 75 22.23 -5.07 -12.40
N LYS A 76 22.05 -4.96 -11.07
CA LYS A 76 23.14 -4.83 -10.10
C LYS A 76 24.14 -5.98 -10.18
N ASN A 77 23.66 -7.20 -10.37
CA ASN A 77 24.47 -8.41 -10.43
C ASN A 77 24.88 -8.79 -11.87
N SER A 78 24.29 -8.16 -12.87
CA SER A 78 24.57 -8.41 -14.28
C SER A 78 25.92 -7.83 -14.68
N HIS A 79 26.61 -8.47 -15.63
CA HIS A 79 27.92 -8.04 -16.14
C HIS A 79 27.82 -7.25 -17.45
N GLU A 80 26.65 -6.67 -17.70
CA GLU A 80 26.39 -6.00 -18.96
C GLU A 80 27.13 -4.65 -19.04
N SER A 81 27.85 -4.44 -20.15
CA SER A 81 28.62 -3.22 -20.38
C SER A 81 27.72 -1.97 -20.48
N ARG A 82 26.47 -2.13 -20.96
CA ARG A 82 25.48 -1.06 -21.13
C ARG A 82 24.52 -0.89 -19.95
N TRP A 83 24.95 -1.28 -18.74
CA TRP A 83 24.12 -1.21 -17.53
C TRP A 83 23.57 0.20 -17.24
N LEU A 84 24.37 1.25 -17.41
CA LEU A 84 23.96 2.63 -17.12
C LEU A 84 22.82 3.10 -18.05
N ALA A 85 22.89 2.72 -19.34
CA ALA A 85 21.84 3.01 -20.32
C ALA A 85 20.54 2.26 -19.97
N GLN A 86 20.64 0.99 -19.56
CA GLN A 86 19.48 0.21 -19.12
C GLN A 86 18.85 0.80 -17.86
N THR A 87 19.65 1.23 -16.88
CA THR A 87 19.17 1.93 -15.69
C THR A 87 18.35 3.17 -16.08
N GLN A 88 18.87 4.01 -16.99
CA GLN A 88 18.13 5.18 -17.46
C GLN A 88 16.81 4.80 -18.17
N HIS A 89 16.83 3.75 -19.00
CA HIS A 89 15.61 3.27 -19.66
C HIS A 89 14.55 2.80 -18.65
N ILE A 90 14.95 2.07 -17.61
CA ILE A 90 14.05 1.61 -16.54
C ILE A 90 13.47 2.82 -15.79
N MET A 91 14.30 3.80 -15.45
CA MET A 91 13.86 5.04 -14.78
C MET A 91 12.87 5.83 -15.63
N ARG A 92 13.11 5.97 -16.94
CA ARG A 92 12.18 6.65 -17.87
C ARG A 92 10.85 5.92 -17.97
N ARG A 93 10.88 4.60 -18.10
CA ARG A 93 9.66 3.77 -18.12
C ARG A 93 8.88 3.89 -16.82
N LEU A 94 9.59 3.92 -15.68
CA LEU A 94 8.97 4.12 -14.37
C LEU A 94 8.33 5.50 -14.25
N SER A 95 9.02 6.54 -14.74
CA SER A 95 8.53 7.92 -14.74
C SER A 95 7.22 8.04 -15.53
N LEU A 96 7.10 7.38 -16.68
CA LEU A 96 5.86 7.35 -17.47
C LEU A 96 4.67 6.71 -16.75
N CYS A 97 4.89 5.87 -15.74
CA CYS A 97 3.82 5.27 -14.96
C CYS A 97 3.26 6.21 -13.88
N TYR A 98 4.05 7.19 -13.41
CA TYR A 98 3.68 8.07 -12.29
C TYR A 98 3.53 9.54 -12.67
N LEU A 99 4.13 9.98 -13.78
CA LEU A 99 4.10 11.35 -14.29
C LEU A 99 3.26 11.42 -15.58
N PRO A 100 2.70 12.59 -15.92
CA PRO A 100 1.95 12.78 -17.15
C PRO A 100 2.80 12.46 -18.38
N ARG A 101 2.25 11.70 -19.34
CA ARG A 101 2.97 11.27 -20.55
C ARG A 101 3.57 12.46 -21.33
N GLN A 102 2.84 13.56 -21.42
CA GLN A 102 3.26 14.78 -22.11
C GLN A 102 4.57 15.35 -21.52
N SER A 103 4.72 15.30 -20.19
CA SER A 103 5.89 15.79 -19.47
C SER A 103 7.11 14.88 -19.56
N VAL A 104 7.02 13.70 -20.18
CA VAL A 104 8.15 12.74 -20.27
C VAL A 104 8.50 12.39 -21.72
N THR A 105 7.54 12.40 -22.64
CA THR A 105 7.77 11.99 -24.05
C THR A 105 8.57 13.00 -24.87
N GLN A 106 8.63 14.27 -24.45
CA GLN A 106 9.38 15.32 -25.16
C GLN A 106 10.71 15.68 -24.49
N LEU A 107 11.09 15.00 -23.41
CA LEU A 107 12.27 15.36 -22.62
C LEU A 107 13.57 15.08 -23.37
N SER A 108 14.29 16.15 -23.66
CA SER A 108 15.71 16.14 -23.96
C SER A 108 16.53 15.62 -22.77
N GLN A 109 17.80 15.29 -22.98
CA GLN A 109 18.65 14.75 -21.91
C GLN A 109 18.80 15.71 -20.72
N ASN A 110 18.83 17.02 -20.98
CA ASN A 110 18.94 18.03 -19.93
C ASN A 110 17.66 18.15 -19.12
N GLU A 111 16.51 18.17 -19.78
CA GLU A 111 15.21 18.21 -19.11
C GLU A 111 14.95 16.92 -18.30
N TRP A 112 15.51 15.78 -18.72
CA TRP A 112 15.51 14.55 -17.93
C TRP A 112 16.28 14.71 -16.63
N VAL A 113 17.48 15.31 -16.65
CA VAL A 113 18.24 15.57 -15.42
C VAL A 113 17.50 16.56 -14.51
N ASP A 114 16.80 17.55 -15.07
CA ASP A 114 16.01 18.50 -14.29
C ASP A 114 14.77 17.85 -13.67
N LEU A 115 14.10 16.93 -14.37
CA LEU A 115 13.06 16.08 -13.80
C LEU A 115 13.60 15.25 -12.65
N LEU A 116 14.77 14.63 -12.83
CA LEU A 116 15.41 13.87 -11.76
C LEU A 116 15.68 14.76 -10.56
N LYS A 117 16.25 15.96 -10.72
CA LYS A 117 16.44 16.91 -9.61
C LYS A 117 15.12 17.28 -8.93
N ALA A 118 14.07 17.55 -9.70
CA ALA A 118 12.77 17.96 -9.17
C ALA A 118 12.05 16.81 -8.43
N THR A 119 12.34 15.57 -8.81
CA THR A 119 11.85 14.34 -8.14
C THR A 119 12.91 13.72 -7.24
N ASN A 120 14.00 14.42 -6.94
CA ASN A 120 15.08 13.91 -6.09
C ASN A 120 14.84 14.37 -4.64
N ASN A 121 14.44 13.44 -3.79
CA ASN A 121 14.32 13.67 -2.35
C ASN A 121 15.60 13.22 -1.63
N ASN A 122 16.75 13.75 -2.08
CA ASN A 122 18.10 13.37 -1.62
C ASN A 122 18.50 11.90 -1.84
N SER A 123 17.84 11.19 -2.75
CA SER A 123 18.16 9.80 -3.09
C SER A 123 19.34 9.69 -4.07
N LEU A 124 19.43 10.61 -5.03
CA LEU A 124 20.45 10.62 -6.08
C LEU A 124 21.56 11.63 -5.75
N SER A 125 22.81 11.17 -5.81
CA SER A 125 24.00 12.01 -5.69
C SER A 125 24.20 12.91 -6.92
N SER A 126 24.91 14.02 -6.75
CA SER A 126 25.30 14.91 -7.86
C SER A 126 26.12 14.19 -8.93
N LYS A 127 26.98 13.24 -8.52
CA LYS A 127 27.75 12.39 -9.45
C LYS A 127 26.85 11.51 -10.30
N SER A 128 25.82 10.90 -9.69
CA SER A 128 24.85 10.05 -10.38
C SER A 128 24.02 10.84 -11.37
N LEU A 129 23.59 12.06 -10.99
CA LEU A 129 22.87 12.97 -11.89
C LEU A 129 23.72 13.40 -13.09
N GLN A 130 25.01 13.69 -12.88
CA GLN A 130 25.95 13.99 -13.98
C GLN A 130 26.16 12.78 -14.89
N ALA A 131 26.33 11.59 -14.33
CA ALA A 131 26.51 10.36 -15.10
C ALA A 131 25.32 10.07 -16.03
N PHE A 132 24.09 10.40 -15.60
CA PHE A 132 22.93 10.34 -16.48
C PHE A 132 22.95 11.46 -17.52
N GLY A 133 23.27 12.70 -17.15
CA GLY A 133 23.38 13.82 -18.11
C GLY A 133 24.34 13.54 -19.27
N ASP A 134 25.49 12.93 -18.98
CA ASP A 134 26.56 12.68 -19.95
C ASP A 134 26.34 11.39 -20.77
N LEU A 135 25.29 10.61 -20.48
CA LEU A 135 25.05 9.30 -21.06
C LEU A 135 25.01 9.23 -22.60
N PRO A 136 24.40 10.21 -23.33
CA PRO A 136 24.40 10.17 -24.80
C PRO A 136 25.79 10.25 -25.41
N PHE A 137 26.77 10.76 -24.66
CA PHE A 137 28.12 11.06 -25.14
C PHE A 137 29.19 10.09 -24.60
N LYS A 138 28.84 9.19 -23.68
CA LYS A 138 29.81 8.35 -22.97
C LYS A 138 29.78 6.89 -23.43
N PRO A 139 30.84 6.38 -24.09
CA PRO A 139 30.93 4.97 -24.45
C PRO A 139 31.06 4.09 -23.20
N ALA A 140 30.63 2.84 -23.30
CA ALA A 140 30.48 1.92 -22.18
C ALA A 140 31.79 1.64 -21.40
N GLU A 141 32.94 1.89 -22.03
CA GLU A 141 34.29 1.66 -21.48
C GLU A 141 34.66 2.66 -20.38
N GLU A 142 34.17 3.90 -20.40
CA GLU A 142 34.48 4.90 -19.36
C GLU A 142 33.54 4.85 -18.14
N THR A 143 32.63 3.87 -18.10
CA THR A 143 31.74 3.66 -16.95
C THR A 143 32.42 2.94 -15.78
N GLU A 144 33.68 2.52 -15.96
CA GLU A 144 34.48 1.78 -14.97
C GLU A 144 34.87 2.62 -13.73
N VAL A 145 34.91 3.95 -13.86
CA VAL A 145 35.18 4.87 -12.74
C VAL A 145 33.97 5.05 -11.82
N LEU A 146 32.79 4.60 -12.25
CA LEU A 146 31.54 4.77 -11.52
C LEU A 146 31.21 3.51 -10.73
N ASP A 147 30.97 3.63 -9.42
CA ASP A 147 30.51 2.51 -8.62
C ASP A 147 29.07 2.14 -9.02
N ARG A 148 28.95 1.07 -9.82
CA ARG A 148 27.68 0.50 -10.26
C ARG A 148 26.77 0.18 -9.09
N HIS A 149 27.31 -0.40 -8.03
CA HIS A 149 26.49 -0.87 -6.90
C HIS A 149 25.89 0.32 -6.17
N GLN A 150 26.70 1.35 -5.94
CA GLN A 150 26.26 2.60 -5.32
C GLN A 150 25.19 3.29 -6.18
N LEU A 151 25.44 3.48 -7.48
CA LEU A 151 24.49 4.17 -8.34
C LEU A 151 23.16 3.43 -8.43
N ILE A 152 23.18 2.11 -8.62
CA ILE A 152 21.94 1.33 -8.70
C ILE A 152 21.18 1.36 -7.37
N SER A 153 21.86 1.36 -6.22
CA SER A 153 21.16 1.54 -4.93
C SER A 153 20.49 2.91 -4.81
N GLU A 154 21.18 4.00 -5.20
CA GLU A 154 20.60 5.35 -5.20
C GLU A 154 19.36 5.43 -6.10
N VAL A 155 19.40 4.75 -7.27
CA VAL A 155 18.27 4.69 -8.20
C VAL A 155 17.12 3.84 -7.65
N ILE A 156 17.40 2.74 -6.96
CA ILE A 156 16.38 1.92 -6.29
C ILE A 156 15.68 2.74 -5.20
N ASP A 157 16.43 3.49 -4.39
CA ASP A 157 15.88 4.35 -3.35
C ASP A 157 15.01 5.46 -3.96
N TRP A 158 15.46 6.08 -5.06
CA TRP A 158 14.67 7.04 -5.81
C TRP A 158 13.37 6.40 -6.37
N ALA A 159 13.47 5.22 -6.98
CA ALA A 159 12.33 4.50 -7.56
C ALA A 159 11.27 4.10 -6.52
N ALA A 160 11.69 3.83 -5.28
CA ALA A 160 10.80 3.55 -4.16
C ALA A 160 10.04 4.80 -3.67
N GLN A 161 10.67 5.97 -3.75
CA GLN A 161 10.11 7.26 -3.30
C GLN A 161 9.28 7.98 -4.38
N LEU A 162 9.51 7.67 -5.66
CA LEU A 162 8.80 8.27 -6.80
C LEU A 162 7.26 8.28 -6.68
N PRO A 163 6.57 7.21 -6.23
CA PRO A 163 5.11 7.19 -6.11
C PRO A 163 4.56 8.16 -5.05
N GLU A 164 5.39 8.59 -4.10
CA GLU A 164 5.00 9.61 -3.11
C GLU A 164 5.26 11.00 -3.66
N GLN A 165 6.40 11.20 -4.33
CA GLN A 165 6.75 12.49 -4.94
C GLN A 165 5.88 12.87 -6.14
N SER A 166 5.37 11.89 -6.88
CA SER A 166 4.42 12.17 -7.97
C SER A 166 3.08 12.74 -7.47
N LYS A 167 2.71 12.49 -6.20
CA LYS A 167 1.49 13.08 -5.61
C LYS A 167 1.63 14.57 -5.31
N SER A 168 2.86 15.01 -5.00
CA SER A 168 3.20 16.42 -4.81
C SER A 168 3.50 17.15 -6.11
N TRP A 169 3.64 16.44 -7.23
CA TRP A 169 3.81 17.07 -8.53
C TRP A 169 2.53 17.81 -8.92
N PRO A 170 2.54 19.14 -9.01
CA PRO A 170 1.33 19.88 -9.29
C PRO A 170 0.91 19.58 -10.74
N ARG A 171 -0.39 19.39 -10.95
CA ARG A 171 -1.00 19.36 -12.28
C ARG A 171 -0.92 20.71 -13.01
N GLU A 172 -0.13 21.67 -12.51
CA GLU A 172 0.08 23.02 -13.05
C GLU A 172 0.46 23.06 -14.53
N SER A 173 1.03 21.99 -15.08
CA SER A 173 1.34 21.91 -16.51
C SER A 173 0.09 21.84 -17.40
N GLU A 174 -1.09 21.56 -16.84
CA GLU A 174 -2.36 21.66 -17.58
C GLU A 174 -2.85 23.11 -17.71
N GLU A 175 -2.51 24.02 -16.78
CA GLU A 175 -2.92 25.42 -16.86
C GLU A 175 -2.03 26.26 -17.79
N SER A 176 -0.76 25.88 -17.95
CA SER A 176 0.21 26.62 -18.78
C SER A 176 0.18 26.27 -20.28
N GLN A 177 -0.64 25.32 -20.71
CA GLN A 177 -0.90 25.02 -22.14
C GLN A 177 -2.15 25.71 -22.71
N HIS A 178 -2.84 26.51 -21.89
CA HIS A 178 -4.03 27.30 -22.29
C HIS A 178 -3.79 28.82 -22.26
N VAL A 179 -2.58 29.27 -22.66
CA VAL A 179 -2.27 30.69 -22.92
C VAL A 179 -1.53 30.79 -24.25
#